data_AF-A0A833RZQ2-F1
#
_entry.id   AF-A0A833RZQ2-F1
#
_cell.length_a   1.000
_cell.length_b   1.000
_cell.length_c   1.000
_cell.angle_alpha   90.00
_cell.angle_beta   90.00
_cell.angle_gamma   90.00
#
_symmetry.space_group_name_H-M   'P 1'
#
loop_
_entity.id
_entity.type
_entity.pdbx_description
1 polymer ?
#
loop_
_entity_poly.entity_id
_entity_poly.type
_entity_poly.pdbx_seq_one_letter_code
_entity_poly.pdbx_strand_id
1 'polypeptide(L)'
;MFQKELKTFIALIGTNSNEQQWGNILLNLMGPIGRNIHNTFTFDSPNDKENINILIQKFDEYYIFSGKKKLPLENVYEYINELELMIKEKNITNGEELIRKKILTEINKHQFTNTANNLLPTFIFSSDFNKLTLKEIAFIWKLYTDSDICTRCDGIHSPEKCSALGKQCSKCNNWNHFSRKCPTNYINNCDYCGGNHIYKKCPAFNEICTKCQKKNHFKWKCQSIQILQCRFCGLSHAANRSLCSAKYNICSNCNIMGHVPSRCNKRFLANRLQNVS
;
A
#
# COMPACT_ATOMS: atom_id res chain seq x y z
N MET A 1 18.74 20.67 -7.73
CA MET A 1 19.64 21.84 -7.84
C MET A 1 20.47 21.98 -6.57
N PHE A 2 19.83 22.21 -5.42
CA PHE A 2 20.47 22.31 -4.09
C PHE A 2 21.46 21.18 -3.72
N GLN A 3 21.10 19.90 -3.89
CA GLN A 3 22.02 18.80 -3.54
C GLN A 3 23.31 18.78 -4.35
N LYS A 4 23.25 19.17 -5.63
CA LYS A 4 24.43 19.18 -6.50
C LYS A 4 25.38 20.28 -6.05
N GLU A 5 24.85 21.46 -5.77
CA GLU A 5 25.59 22.61 -5.24
C GLU A 5 26.20 22.30 -3.87
N LEU A 6 25.43 21.67 -2.97
CA LEU A 6 25.91 21.23 -1.66
C LEU A 6 27.06 20.20 -1.78
N LYS A 7 26.92 19.20 -2.65
CA LYS A 7 28.00 18.21 -2.90
C LYS A 7 29.24 18.85 -3.48
N THR A 8 29.08 19.79 -4.42
CA THR A 8 30.20 20.57 -4.96
C THR A 8 30.87 21.41 -3.88
N PHE A 9 30.11 22.08 -3.02
CA PHE A 9 30.63 22.85 -1.89
C PHE A 9 31.42 21.97 -0.90
N ILE A 10 30.88 20.81 -0.53
CA ILE A 10 31.57 19.82 0.33
C ILE A 10 32.88 19.38 -0.30
N ALA A 11 32.88 19.06 -1.60
CA ALA A 11 34.07 18.63 -2.32
C ALA A 11 35.14 19.74 -2.42
N LEU A 12 34.73 21.00 -2.53
CA LEU A 12 35.63 22.16 -2.60
C LEU A 12 36.30 22.49 -1.27
N ILE A 13 35.63 22.23 -0.15
CA ILE A 13 36.15 22.56 1.20
C ILE A 13 37.23 21.57 1.65
N GLY A 14 37.22 20.33 1.15
CA GLY A 14 38.33 19.38 1.34
C GLY A 14 38.66 19.04 2.81
N THR A 15 37.72 19.21 3.75
CA THR A 15 37.96 18.98 5.18
C THR A 15 37.73 17.52 5.58
N ASN A 16 38.46 17.05 6.60
CA ASN A 16 38.21 15.79 7.33
C ASN A 16 36.95 15.84 8.21
N SER A 17 35.97 16.67 7.85
CA SER A 17 34.79 16.92 8.67
C SER A 17 33.86 15.71 8.69
N ASN A 18 33.38 15.36 9.88
CA ASN A 18 32.48 14.24 10.07
C ASN A 18 31.03 14.59 9.64
N GLU A 19 30.17 13.58 9.51
CA GLU A 19 28.79 13.75 9.01
C GLU A 19 27.96 14.75 9.84
N GLN A 20 28.24 14.87 11.14
CA GLN A 20 27.57 15.77 12.07
C GLN A 20 27.95 17.25 11.83
N GLN A 21 29.23 17.53 11.62
CA GLN A 21 29.70 18.86 11.27
C GLN A 21 29.05 19.35 9.97
N TRP A 22 28.95 18.46 8.99
CA TRP A 22 28.30 18.76 7.72
C TRP A 22 26.81 19.03 7.84
N GLY A 23 26.08 18.30 8.70
CA GLY A 23 24.67 18.60 8.94
C GLY A 23 24.45 19.94 9.63
N ASN A 24 25.31 20.32 10.57
CA ASN A 24 25.27 21.65 11.19
C ASN A 24 25.54 22.78 10.18
N ILE A 25 26.51 22.58 9.28
CA ILE A 25 26.77 23.52 8.18
C ILE A 25 25.54 23.63 7.27
N LEU A 26 24.93 22.50 6.90
CA LEU A 26 23.71 22.47 6.11
C LEU A 26 22.58 23.28 6.76
N LEU A 27 22.28 23.03 8.03
CA LEU A 27 21.21 23.74 8.76
C LEU A 27 21.49 25.25 8.88
N ASN A 28 22.75 25.65 9.03
CA ASN A 28 23.15 27.05 9.00
C ASN A 28 22.91 27.69 7.62
N LEU A 29 23.29 26.99 6.54
CA LEU A 29 23.11 27.47 5.16
C LEU A 29 21.63 27.60 4.77
N MET A 30 20.76 26.72 5.26
CA MET A 30 19.31 26.79 4.98
C MET A 30 18.60 27.91 5.77
N GLY A 31 19.27 28.51 6.75
CA GLY A 31 18.75 29.63 7.52
C GLY A 31 17.55 29.29 8.41
N PRO A 32 16.82 30.32 8.90
CA PRO A 32 15.70 30.14 9.84
C PRO A 32 14.57 29.26 9.29
N ILE A 33 14.24 29.37 8.01
CA ILE A 33 13.19 28.58 7.37
C ILE A 33 13.57 27.10 7.36
N GLY A 34 14.80 26.77 6.95
CA GLY A 34 15.30 25.40 6.97
C GLY A 34 15.33 24.80 8.37
N ARG A 35 15.76 25.58 9.37
CA ARG A 35 15.72 25.17 10.78
C ARG A 35 14.31 24.91 11.28
N ASN A 36 13.35 25.76 10.91
CA ASN A 36 11.95 25.54 11.27
C ASN A 36 11.40 24.25 10.68
N ILE A 37 11.75 23.93 9.42
CA ILE A 37 11.38 22.66 8.77
C ILE A 37 12.07 21.49 9.48
N HIS A 38 13.38 21.59 9.76
CA HIS A 38 14.14 20.57 10.49
C HIS A 38 13.51 20.20 11.84
N ASN A 39 13.04 21.21 12.58
CA ASN A 39 12.35 21.00 13.86
C ASN A 39 11.04 20.20 13.74
N THR A 40 10.48 20.04 12.53
CA THR A 40 9.29 19.21 12.30
C THR A 40 9.59 17.73 12.04
N PHE A 41 10.87 17.39 11.85
CA PHE A 41 11.31 16.04 11.51
C PHE A 41 11.40 15.14 12.75
N THR A 42 11.10 13.87 12.55
CA THR A 42 11.31 12.80 13.53
C THR A 42 12.59 12.04 13.21
N PHE A 43 13.31 11.60 14.24
CA PHE A 43 14.60 10.92 14.12
C PHE A 43 14.63 9.70 15.04
N ASP A 44 15.32 8.64 14.62
CA ASP A 44 15.40 7.39 15.38
C ASP A 44 16.37 7.51 16.55
N SER A 45 17.47 8.25 16.38
CA SER A 45 18.43 8.58 17.42
C SER A 45 18.75 10.08 17.48
N PRO A 46 19.26 10.59 18.61
CA PRO A 46 19.72 11.97 18.71
C PRO A 46 20.80 12.33 17.70
N ASN A 47 21.74 11.41 17.42
CA ASN A 47 22.85 11.63 16.49
C ASN A 47 22.39 11.81 15.02
N ASP A 48 21.19 11.35 14.68
CA ASP A 48 20.65 11.46 13.33
C ASP A 48 20.22 12.89 12.99
N LYS A 49 20.02 13.75 14.02
CA LYS A 49 19.57 15.13 13.86
C LYS A 49 20.58 16.00 13.14
N GLU A 50 21.87 15.68 13.27
CA GLU A 50 22.97 16.38 12.62
C GLU A 50 23.60 15.55 11.49
N ASN A 51 23.12 14.33 11.22
CA ASN A 51 23.68 13.53 10.14
C ASN A 51 23.28 14.10 8.76
N ILE A 52 24.26 14.64 8.01
CA ILE A 52 23.98 15.26 6.70
C ILE A 52 23.24 14.36 5.72
N ASN A 53 23.54 13.06 5.68
CA ASN A 53 22.92 12.13 4.74
C ASN A 53 21.44 11.95 5.07
N ILE A 54 21.12 11.82 6.37
CA ILE A 54 19.74 11.71 6.86
C ILE A 54 18.99 13.02 6.63
N LEU A 55 19.63 14.17 6.89
CA LEU A 55 19.02 15.48 6.68
C LEU A 55 18.66 15.73 5.23
N ILE A 56 19.58 15.47 4.29
CA ILE A 56 19.33 15.60 2.86
C ILE A 56 18.11 14.75 2.47
N GLN A 57 18.05 13.51 2.92
CA GLN A 57 16.91 12.63 2.64
C GLN A 57 15.59 13.20 3.19
N LYS A 58 15.57 13.68 4.43
CA LYS A 58 14.35 14.24 5.03
C LYS A 58 13.89 15.54 4.37
N PHE A 59 14.83 16.39 3.95
CA PHE A 59 14.48 17.60 3.20
C PHE A 59 13.96 17.29 1.79
N ASP A 60 14.51 16.29 1.11
CA ASP A 60 13.95 15.79 -0.15
C ASP A 60 12.52 15.29 0.04
N GLU A 61 12.29 14.45 1.06
CA GLU A 61 10.95 13.94 1.38
C GLU A 61 9.96 15.07 1.70
N TYR A 62 10.41 16.07 2.49
CA TYR A 62 9.62 17.26 2.79
C TYR A 62 9.26 18.04 1.52
N TYR A 63 10.22 18.24 0.62
CA TYR A 63 10.00 18.94 -0.65
C TYR A 63 9.03 18.18 -1.56
N ILE A 64 9.20 16.85 -1.67
CA ILE A 64 8.35 15.99 -2.52
C ILE A 64 6.88 16.13 -2.11
N PHE A 65 6.60 16.02 -0.82
CA PHE A 65 5.24 16.07 -0.27
C PHE A 65 4.83 17.45 0.24
N SER A 66 5.63 18.49 0.00
CA SER A 66 5.38 19.87 0.45
C SER A 66 5.01 19.98 1.94
N GLY A 67 5.65 19.15 2.78
CA GLY A 67 5.36 19.07 4.21
C GLY A 67 3.96 18.56 4.58
N LYS A 68 3.17 18.05 3.63
CA LYS A 68 1.83 17.51 3.87
C LYS A 68 1.89 16.42 4.94
N LYS A 69 0.98 16.48 5.90
CA LYS A 69 0.70 15.46 6.91
C LYS A 69 -0.78 15.12 6.86
N LYS A 70 -1.14 13.86 7.11
CA LYS A 70 -2.54 13.49 7.21
C LYS A 70 -3.21 14.22 8.37
N LEU A 71 -4.34 14.87 8.13
CA LEU A 71 -5.15 15.47 9.21
C LEU A 71 -5.94 14.38 9.95
N PRO A 72 -6.28 14.57 11.25
CA PRO A 72 -6.98 13.56 12.05
C PRO A 72 -8.27 13.03 11.42
N LEU A 73 -9.10 13.91 10.85
CA LEU A 73 -10.40 13.59 10.25
C LEU A 73 -10.39 13.48 8.72
N GLU A 74 -9.23 13.67 8.09
CA GLU A 74 -9.10 13.56 6.64
C GLU A 74 -9.27 12.11 6.18
N ASN A 75 -9.97 11.91 5.06
CA ASN A 75 -10.15 10.60 4.48
C ASN A 75 -8.81 10.04 3.98
N VAL A 76 -8.47 8.82 4.40
CA VAL A 76 -7.21 8.17 4.03
C VAL A 76 -7.01 8.05 2.51
N TYR A 77 -8.07 7.76 1.75
CA TYR A 77 -7.96 7.64 0.30
C TYR A 77 -7.73 8.99 -0.38
N GLU A 78 -8.39 10.05 0.11
CA GLU A 78 -8.19 11.41 -0.40
C GLU A 78 -6.76 11.86 -0.14
N TYR A 79 -6.26 11.62 1.08
CA TYR A 79 -4.88 11.88 1.46
C TYR A 79 -3.88 11.18 0.51
N ILE A 80 -4.03 9.87 0.29
CA ILE A 80 -3.13 9.12 -0.59
C ILE A 80 -3.24 9.60 -2.05
N ASN A 81 -4.45 9.92 -2.54
CA ASN A 81 -4.63 10.49 -3.88
C ASN A 81 -3.90 11.83 -4.04
N GLU A 82 -3.91 12.69 -3.02
CA GLU A 82 -3.13 13.93 -3.04
C GLU A 82 -1.63 13.66 -3.12
N LEU A 83 -1.11 12.69 -2.34
CA LEU A 83 0.30 12.30 -2.45
C LEU A 83 0.65 11.76 -3.84
N GLU A 84 -0.23 10.97 -4.46
CA GLU A 84 -0.07 10.50 -5.84
C GLU A 84 -0.05 11.66 -6.86
N LEU A 85 -0.88 12.68 -6.67
CA LEU A 85 -0.88 13.88 -7.51
C LEU A 85 0.45 14.64 -7.37
N MET A 86 0.96 14.84 -6.14
CA MET A 86 2.24 15.51 -5.90
C MET A 86 3.43 14.78 -6.55
N ILE A 87 3.42 13.45 -6.55
CA ILE A 87 4.41 12.60 -7.25
C ILE A 87 4.32 12.81 -8.76
N LYS A 88 3.11 12.81 -9.32
CA LYS A 88 2.86 12.97 -10.76
C LYS A 88 3.30 14.35 -11.24
N GLU A 89 2.95 15.41 -10.51
CA GLU A 89 3.35 16.79 -10.80
C GLU A 89 4.87 16.96 -10.88
N LYS A 90 5.61 16.23 -10.04
CA LYS A 90 7.07 16.26 -9.98
C LYS A 90 7.75 15.24 -10.91
N ASN A 91 6.99 14.50 -11.73
CA ASN A 91 7.48 13.47 -12.65
C ASN A 91 8.38 12.41 -12.00
N ILE A 92 8.05 11.99 -10.78
CA ILE A 92 8.86 11.02 -10.03
C ILE A 92 8.48 9.59 -10.42
N THR A 93 9.45 8.82 -10.90
CA THR A 93 9.24 7.43 -11.39
C THR A 93 9.01 6.42 -10.26
N ASN A 94 9.67 6.59 -9.11
CA ASN A 94 9.54 5.70 -7.95
C ASN A 94 8.51 6.19 -6.91
N GLY A 95 7.37 6.68 -7.40
CA GLY A 95 6.37 7.35 -6.59
C GLY A 95 5.74 6.49 -5.49
N GLU A 96 5.39 5.25 -5.82
CA GLU A 96 4.69 4.35 -4.91
C GLU A 96 5.54 4.00 -3.68
N GLU A 97 6.84 3.75 -3.84
CA GLU A 97 7.74 3.48 -2.71
C GLU A 97 7.88 4.70 -1.78
N LEU A 98 7.95 5.90 -2.34
CA LEU A 98 8.01 7.15 -1.56
C LEU A 98 6.72 7.36 -0.77
N ILE A 99 5.56 7.10 -1.37
CA ILE A 99 4.27 7.15 -0.68
C ILE A 99 4.24 6.12 0.45
N ARG A 100 4.69 4.87 0.23
CA ARG A 100 4.76 3.87 1.29
C ARG A 100 5.65 4.31 2.45
N LYS A 101 6.84 4.86 2.17
CA LYS A 101 7.72 5.43 3.20
C LYS A 101 7.04 6.55 3.97
N LYS A 102 6.36 7.46 3.28
CA LYS A 102 5.57 8.53 3.89
C LYS A 102 4.49 8.00 4.83
N ILE A 103 3.70 7.02 4.37
CA ILE A 103 2.68 6.35 5.19
C ILE A 103 3.32 5.71 6.43
N LEU A 104 4.45 5.00 6.28
CA LEU A 104 5.15 4.34 7.39
C LEU A 104 5.52 5.31 8.52
N THR A 105 5.82 6.57 8.20
CA THR A 105 6.14 7.59 9.21
C THR A 105 4.92 8.13 9.98
N GLU A 106 3.70 7.89 9.47
CA GLU A 106 2.47 8.46 10.03
C GLU A 106 1.55 7.43 10.67
N ILE A 107 1.69 6.15 10.31
CA ILE A 107 0.85 5.11 10.89
C ILE A 107 1.32 4.70 12.28
N ASN A 108 0.37 4.37 13.15
CA ASN A 108 0.67 3.65 14.38
C ASN A 108 0.84 2.16 14.06
N LYS A 109 2.08 1.66 14.09
CA LYS A 109 2.41 0.28 13.75
C LYS A 109 1.60 -0.77 14.52
N HIS A 110 1.36 -0.55 15.82
CA HIS A 110 0.59 -1.48 16.65
C HIS A 110 -0.89 -1.52 16.23
N GLN A 111 -1.53 -0.36 16.09
CA GLN A 111 -2.93 -0.28 15.64
C GLN A 111 -3.10 -0.85 14.23
N PHE A 112 -2.21 -0.48 13.30
CA PHE A 112 -2.23 -1.01 11.94
C PHE A 112 -2.13 -2.54 11.94
N THR A 113 -1.20 -3.10 12.73
CA THR A 113 -1.01 -4.56 12.83
C THR A 113 -2.26 -5.25 13.38
N ASN A 114 -2.88 -4.71 14.43
CA ASN A 114 -4.08 -5.29 15.01
C ASN A 114 -5.26 -5.28 14.02
N THR A 115 -5.45 -4.15 13.33
CA THR A 115 -6.50 -4.04 12.31
C THR A 115 -6.24 -4.95 11.11
N ALA A 116 -4.98 -5.08 10.68
CA ALA A 116 -4.59 -6.00 9.61
C ALA A 116 -4.87 -7.46 10.01
N ASN A 117 -4.59 -7.86 11.25
CA ASN A 117 -4.83 -9.22 11.75
C ASN A 117 -6.31 -9.63 11.70
N ASN A 118 -7.24 -8.68 11.81
CA ASN A 118 -8.67 -8.96 11.66
C ASN A 118 -9.06 -9.36 10.22
N LEU A 119 -8.25 -8.97 9.22
CA LEU A 119 -8.48 -9.26 7.80
C LEU A 119 -7.58 -10.40 7.28
N LEU A 120 -6.37 -10.46 7.81
CA LEU A 120 -5.27 -11.35 7.44
C LEU A 120 -4.79 -12.03 8.72
N PRO A 121 -5.42 -13.15 9.14
CA PRO A 121 -4.92 -13.93 10.26
C PRO A 121 -3.45 -14.29 9.98
N THR A 122 -2.56 -14.07 10.94
CA THR A 122 -1.09 -14.23 10.84
C THR A 122 -0.32 -13.11 10.13
N PHE A 123 -0.87 -11.89 10.02
CA PHE A 123 -0.13 -10.76 9.46
C PHE A 123 1.07 -10.38 10.33
N ILE A 124 2.26 -10.34 9.74
CA ILE A 124 3.49 -9.90 10.40
C ILE A 124 3.97 -8.61 9.74
N PHE A 125 3.92 -7.49 10.47
CA PHE A 125 4.22 -6.17 9.92
C PHE A 125 5.60 -6.09 9.22
N SER A 126 6.65 -6.66 9.82
CA SER A 126 8.02 -6.58 9.29
C SER A 126 8.21 -7.29 7.95
N SER A 127 7.40 -8.30 7.63
CA SER A 127 7.58 -9.14 6.43
C SER A 127 6.43 -9.04 5.45
N ASP A 128 5.23 -8.65 5.87
CA ASP A 128 4.02 -8.64 5.04
C ASP A 128 3.60 -7.25 4.59
N PHE A 129 4.00 -6.17 5.29
CA PHE A 129 3.60 -4.81 4.92
C PHE A 129 3.96 -4.47 3.46
N ASN A 130 5.20 -4.78 3.05
CA ASN A 130 5.67 -4.53 1.68
C ASN A 130 5.00 -5.41 0.61
N LYS A 131 4.23 -6.43 1.01
CA LYS A 131 3.46 -7.28 0.09
C LYS A 131 2.06 -6.73 -0.19
N LEU A 132 1.64 -5.68 0.53
CA LEU A 132 0.36 -5.01 0.35
C LEU A 132 0.45 -3.94 -0.74
N THR A 133 -0.62 -3.79 -1.49
CA THR A 133 -0.80 -2.65 -2.39
C THR A 133 -1.10 -1.36 -1.62
N LEU A 134 -0.90 -0.19 -2.23
CA LEU A 134 -1.27 1.08 -1.60
C LEU A 134 -2.75 1.13 -1.19
N LYS A 135 -3.67 0.60 -1.99
CA LYS A 135 -5.10 0.57 -1.63
C LYS A 135 -5.41 -0.37 -0.48
N GLU A 136 -4.70 -1.50 -0.37
CA GLU A 136 -4.83 -2.40 0.77
C GLU A 136 -4.31 -1.74 2.05
N ILE A 137 -3.16 -1.03 1.97
CA ILE A 137 -2.63 -0.22 3.07
C ILE A 137 -3.62 0.87 3.47
N ALA A 138 -4.15 1.61 2.48
CA ALA A 138 -5.15 2.66 2.69
C ALA A 138 -6.40 2.12 3.40
N PHE A 139 -6.85 0.93 3.01
CA PHE A 139 -8.03 0.31 3.59
C PHE A 139 -7.81 -0.10 5.04
N ILE A 140 -6.69 -0.75 5.37
CA ILE A 140 -6.34 -1.09 6.75
C ILE A 140 -6.20 0.18 7.58
N TRP A 141 -5.53 1.20 7.03
CA TRP A 141 -5.37 2.49 7.69
C TRP A 141 -6.73 3.11 8.02
N LYS A 142 -7.61 3.19 7.03
CA LYS A 142 -8.95 3.73 7.16
C LYS A 142 -9.80 2.98 8.19
N LEU A 143 -9.69 1.66 8.28
CA LEU A 143 -10.42 0.88 9.28
C LEU A 143 -9.97 1.17 10.71
N TYR A 144 -8.67 1.44 10.92
CA TYR A 144 -8.19 1.76 12.26
C TYR A 144 -8.49 3.22 12.64
N THR A 145 -8.50 4.16 11.70
CA THR A 145 -8.86 5.56 11.98
C THR A 145 -10.35 5.72 12.25
N ASP A 146 -11.15 4.85 11.65
CA ASP A 146 -12.62 4.89 11.73
C ASP A 146 -13.17 3.97 12.82
N SER A 147 -12.32 3.36 13.67
CA SER A 147 -12.75 2.38 14.69
C SER A 147 -13.80 2.94 15.66
N ASP A 148 -13.75 4.25 15.90
CA ASP A 148 -14.61 4.93 16.85
C ASP A 148 -15.90 5.48 16.21
N ILE A 149 -16.08 5.26 14.90
CA ILE A 149 -17.24 5.75 14.15
C ILE A 149 -18.40 4.77 14.32
N CYS A 150 -19.52 5.25 14.88
CA CYS A 150 -20.69 4.43 15.11
C CYS A 150 -21.32 3.94 13.79
N THR A 151 -21.46 2.63 13.64
CA THR A 151 -22.07 2.00 12.46
C THR A 151 -23.54 2.34 12.23
N ARG A 152 -24.23 2.86 13.25
CA ARG A 152 -25.65 3.23 13.20
C ARG A 152 -25.89 4.65 12.70
N CYS A 153 -24.94 5.56 12.91
CA CYS A 153 -25.16 6.99 12.67
C CYS A 153 -23.93 7.78 12.19
N ASP A 154 -22.76 7.16 12.03
CA ASP A 154 -21.43 7.78 11.78
C ASP A 154 -20.96 8.83 12.80
N GLY A 155 -21.56 8.89 13.99
CA GLY A 155 -21.07 9.74 15.07
C GLY A 155 -19.94 9.06 15.86
N ILE A 156 -19.07 9.88 16.47
CA ILE A 156 -18.07 9.42 17.44
C ILE A 156 -18.69 9.58 18.84
N HIS A 157 -19.12 8.48 19.45
CA HIS A 157 -19.75 8.47 20.78
C HIS A 157 -19.81 7.05 21.35
N SER A 158 -20.09 6.92 22.65
CA SER A 158 -20.41 5.62 23.26
C SER A 158 -21.71 5.03 22.71
N PRO A 159 -21.88 3.69 22.69
CA PRO A 159 -23.09 3.06 22.12
C PRO A 159 -24.41 3.58 22.70
N GLU A 160 -24.44 3.94 23.97
CA GLU A 160 -25.64 4.43 24.67
C GLU A 160 -26.06 5.85 24.26
N LYS A 161 -25.11 6.66 23.78
CA LYS A 161 -25.36 8.06 23.37
C LYS A 161 -25.70 8.21 21.89
N CYS A 162 -25.97 7.11 21.20
CA CYS A 162 -26.20 7.14 19.77
C CYS A 162 -27.50 7.84 19.41
N SER A 163 -27.42 8.93 18.64
CA SER A 163 -28.56 9.71 18.17
C SER A 163 -29.53 8.94 17.27
N ALA A 164 -29.12 7.77 16.77
CA ALA A 164 -29.99 6.88 16.00
C ALA A 164 -30.84 5.96 16.89
N LEU A 165 -30.57 5.84 18.19
CA LEU A 165 -31.39 5.04 19.11
C LEU A 165 -32.85 5.53 19.10
N GLY A 166 -33.79 4.59 18.99
CA GLY A 166 -35.22 4.89 18.92
C GLY A 166 -35.69 5.54 17.62
N LYS A 167 -34.81 5.73 16.62
CA LYS A 167 -35.19 6.24 15.30
C LYS A 167 -35.51 5.08 14.35
N GLN A 168 -36.66 5.16 13.68
CA GLN A 168 -37.04 4.23 12.63
C GLN A 168 -36.46 4.68 11.29
N CYS A 169 -35.85 3.74 10.55
CA CYS A 169 -35.27 4.01 9.26
C CYS A 169 -36.35 4.09 8.17
N SER A 170 -36.35 5.18 7.41
CA SER A 170 -37.31 5.41 6.32
C SER A 170 -37.17 4.46 5.13
N LYS A 171 -36.08 3.69 5.04
CA LYS A 171 -35.81 2.79 3.90
C LYS A 171 -36.18 1.33 4.15
N CYS A 172 -36.04 0.84 5.39
CA CYS A 172 -36.26 -0.57 5.71
C CYS A 172 -37.20 -0.78 6.90
N ASN A 173 -37.74 0.31 7.48
CA ASN A 173 -38.62 0.32 8.63
C ASN A 173 -38.04 -0.33 9.92
N ASN A 174 -36.76 -0.71 9.92
CA ASN A 174 -36.05 -1.17 11.11
C ASN A 174 -35.55 0.01 11.94
N TRP A 175 -35.32 -0.24 13.23
CA TRP A 175 -34.99 0.78 14.21
C TRP A 175 -33.48 0.97 14.37
N ASN A 176 -33.12 1.99 15.14
CA ASN A 176 -31.79 2.20 15.71
C ASN A 176 -30.68 2.53 14.70
N HIS A 177 -30.98 3.03 13.50
CA HIS A 177 -29.97 3.48 12.54
C HIS A 177 -30.52 4.55 11.58
N PHE A 178 -29.64 5.39 11.04
CA PHE A 178 -30.00 6.36 10.01
C PHE A 178 -30.06 5.74 8.61
N SER A 179 -30.90 6.29 7.72
CA SER A 179 -31.11 5.79 6.35
C SER A 179 -29.84 5.71 5.49
N ARG A 180 -28.78 6.45 5.86
CA ARG A 180 -27.44 6.37 5.24
C ARG A 180 -26.65 5.11 5.63
N LYS A 181 -26.95 4.52 6.78
CA LYS A 181 -26.38 3.26 7.31
C LYS A 181 -27.40 2.12 7.30
N CYS A 182 -28.41 2.25 6.45
CA CYS A 182 -29.41 1.22 6.30
C CYS A 182 -28.76 -0.09 5.88
N PRO A 183 -28.95 -1.20 6.63
CA PRO A 183 -28.37 -2.50 6.30
C PRO A 183 -28.68 -2.98 4.88
N THR A 184 -29.83 -2.58 4.32
CA THR A 184 -30.17 -2.91 2.92
C THR A 184 -29.24 -2.26 1.89
N ASN A 185 -28.62 -1.13 2.24
CA ASN A 185 -27.63 -0.42 1.43
C ASN A 185 -26.20 -0.59 1.97
N TYR A 186 -26.00 -1.35 3.05
CA TYR A 186 -24.74 -1.45 3.75
C TYR A 186 -24.27 -2.91 3.75
N ILE A 187 -23.16 -3.16 3.07
CA ILE A 187 -22.56 -4.47 2.95
C ILE A 187 -21.67 -4.69 4.17
N ASN A 188 -21.94 -5.76 4.92
CA ASN A 188 -21.07 -6.23 5.99
C ASN A 188 -20.19 -7.37 5.48
N ASN A 189 -18.93 -7.42 5.91
CA ASN A 189 -17.94 -8.43 5.51
C ASN A 189 -17.94 -8.70 3.99
N CYS A 190 -17.73 -7.65 3.20
CA CYS A 190 -17.79 -7.74 1.74
C CYS A 190 -16.86 -8.84 1.19
N ASP A 191 -17.36 -9.64 0.24
CA ASP A 191 -16.59 -10.72 -0.38
C ASP A 191 -15.38 -10.24 -1.21
N TYR A 192 -15.33 -8.94 -1.54
CA TYR A 192 -14.27 -8.36 -2.36
C TYR A 192 -13.17 -7.70 -1.53
N CYS A 193 -13.52 -7.00 -0.43
CA CYS A 193 -12.54 -6.29 0.41
C CYS A 193 -12.44 -6.81 1.84
N GLY A 194 -13.46 -7.51 2.35
CA GLY A 194 -13.53 -8.03 3.72
C GLY A 194 -13.97 -7.05 4.80
N GLY A 195 -14.22 -5.80 4.47
CA GLY A 195 -14.78 -4.84 5.43
C GLY A 195 -16.22 -4.47 5.14
N ASN A 196 -16.66 -3.49 5.91
CA ASN A 196 -18.02 -2.98 5.89
C ASN A 196 -18.07 -1.68 5.10
N HIS A 197 -18.98 -1.56 4.13
CA HIS A 197 -19.11 -0.35 3.32
C HIS A 197 -20.50 -0.22 2.68
N ILE A 198 -20.82 0.97 2.19
CA ILE A 198 -22.07 1.23 1.46
C ILE A 198 -22.02 0.53 0.10
N TYR A 199 -23.17 0.06 -0.38
CA TYR A 199 -23.35 -0.51 -1.72
C TYR A 199 -22.70 0.36 -2.81
N LYS A 200 -22.05 -0.29 -3.79
CA LYS A 200 -21.27 0.35 -4.89
C LYS A 200 -20.08 1.23 -4.45
N LYS A 201 -19.69 1.23 -3.17
CA LYS A 201 -18.52 1.96 -2.65
C LYS A 201 -17.45 1.00 -2.12
N CYS A 202 -17.28 -0.15 -2.76
CA CYS A 202 -16.26 -1.12 -2.35
C CYS A 202 -14.85 -0.55 -2.53
N PRO A 203 -14.01 -0.54 -1.47
CA PRO A 203 -12.63 -0.08 -1.57
C PRO A 203 -11.75 -0.87 -2.53
N ALA A 204 -12.08 -2.15 -2.75
CA ALA A 204 -11.35 -3.01 -3.69
C ALA A 204 -11.75 -2.79 -5.15
N PHE A 205 -12.66 -1.86 -5.45
CA PHE A 205 -13.08 -1.58 -6.82
C PHE A 205 -11.90 -1.12 -7.69
N ASN A 206 -11.82 -1.67 -8.91
CA ASN A 206 -10.71 -1.50 -9.86
C ASN A 206 -9.32 -1.94 -9.36
N GLU A 207 -9.20 -2.56 -8.19
CA GLU A 207 -7.92 -3.12 -7.74
C GLU A 207 -7.56 -4.38 -8.52
N ILE A 208 -6.31 -4.47 -8.95
CA ILE A 208 -5.77 -5.65 -9.61
C ILE A 208 -5.16 -6.55 -8.54
N CYS A 209 -5.74 -7.73 -8.36
CA CYS A 209 -5.25 -8.67 -7.39
C CYS A 209 -3.86 -9.18 -7.76
N THR A 210 -2.87 -8.98 -6.89
CA THR A 210 -1.49 -9.47 -7.10
C THR A 210 -1.39 -11.01 -7.14
N LYS A 211 -2.39 -11.73 -6.61
CA LYS A 211 -2.43 -13.20 -6.60
C LYS A 211 -2.95 -13.79 -7.92
N CYS A 212 -3.98 -13.20 -8.53
CA CYS A 212 -4.66 -13.79 -9.70
C CYS A 212 -4.78 -12.86 -10.92
N GLN A 213 -4.32 -11.61 -10.81
CA GLN A 213 -4.36 -10.57 -11.84
C GLN A 213 -5.77 -10.21 -12.35
N LYS A 214 -6.83 -10.65 -11.65
CA LYS A 214 -8.20 -10.20 -11.90
C LYS A 214 -8.52 -8.96 -11.07
N LYS A 215 -9.49 -8.17 -11.53
CA LYS A 215 -9.89 -6.92 -10.89
C LYS A 215 -10.87 -7.12 -9.71
N ASN A 216 -11.11 -6.05 -8.97
CA ASN A 216 -12.22 -5.81 -8.04
C ASN A 216 -12.16 -6.51 -6.69
N HIS A 217 -11.04 -7.09 -6.27
CA HIS A 217 -10.90 -7.69 -4.94
C HIS A 217 -9.48 -7.53 -4.41
N PHE A 218 -9.37 -7.48 -3.07
CA PHE A 218 -8.09 -7.52 -2.38
C PHE A 218 -7.51 -8.94 -2.36
N LYS A 219 -6.20 -9.03 -2.19
CA LYS A 219 -5.44 -10.28 -2.24
C LYS A 219 -5.97 -11.32 -1.26
N TRP A 220 -6.36 -10.92 -0.06
CA TRP A 220 -6.87 -11.81 0.99
C TRP A 220 -8.26 -12.38 0.73
N LYS A 221 -9.07 -11.72 -0.12
CA LYS A 221 -10.36 -12.25 -0.57
C LYS A 221 -10.27 -13.04 -1.87
N CYS A 222 -9.06 -13.22 -2.41
CA CYS A 222 -8.86 -13.90 -3.67
C CYS A 222 -9.07 -15.42 -3.55
N GLN A 223 -10.17 -15.90 -4.14
CA GLN A 223 -10.56 -17.31 -4.19
C GLN A 223 -9.78 -18.14 -5.23
N SER A 224 -8.85 -17.53 -5.98
CA SER A 224 -8.07 -18.27 -6.98
C SER A 224 -7.12 -19.26 -6.31
N ILE A 225 -7.15 -20.51 -6.77
CA ILE A 225 -6.22 -21.56 -6.38
C ILE A 225 -4.82 -21.21 -6.90
N GLN A 226 -3.78 -21.41 -6.10
CA GLN A 226 -2.38 -21.26 -6.53
C GLN A 226 -1.81 -22.61 -6.94
N ILE A 227 -1.24 -22.67 -8.14
CA ILE A 227 -0.43 -23.79 -8.59
C ILE A 227 0.98 -23.54 -8.07
N LEU A 228 1.49 -24.46 -7.25
CA LEU A 228 2.89 -24.46 -6.83
C LEU A 228 3.71 -25.24 -7.85
N GLN A 229 4.90 -24.73 -8.20
CA GLN A 229 5.86 -25.43 -9.06
C GLN A 229 5.20 -25.97 -10.34
N CYS A 230 4.55 -25.08 -11.11
CA CYS A 230 3.77 -25.47 -12.28
C CYS A 230 4.56 -26.41 -13.21
N ARG A 231 3.94 -27.52 -13.60
CA ARG A 231 4.59 -28.53 -14.47
C ARG A 231 5.10 -27.99 -15.81
N PHE A 232 4.63 -26.83 -16.25
CA PHE A 232 4.99 -26.22 -17.53
C PHE A 232 6.09 -25.17 -17.41
N CYS A 233 6.05 -24.30 -16.39
CA CYS A 233 7.01 -23.21 -16.22
C CYS A 233 7.91 -23.33 -15.00
N GLY A 234 7.62 -24.25 -14.09
CA GLY A 234 8.31 -24.40 -12.81
C GLY A 234 8.01 -23.30 -11.77
N LEU A 235 7.30 -22.23 -12.14
CA LEU A 235 6.97 -21.14 -11.23
C LEU A 235 5.61 -21.37 -10.54
N SER A 236 5.40 -20.67 -9.43
CA SER A 236 4.10 -20.62 -8.76
C SER A 236 3.24 -19.50 -9.36
N HIS A 237 1.98 -19.80 -9.71
CA HIS A 237 1.03 -18.82 -10.24
C HIS A 237 -0.42 -19.26 -9.98
N ALA A 238 -1.40 -18.35 -10.08
CA ALA A 238 -2.81 -18.73 -9.96
C ALA A 238 -3.20 -19.76 -11.04
N ALA A 239 -4.18 -20.62 -10.73
CA ALA A 239 -4.69 -21.70 -11.57
C ALA A 239 -5.42 -21.19 -12.83
N ASN A 240 -4.67 -20.51 -13.68
CA ASN A 240 -5.09 -19.88 -14.91
C ASN A 240 -3.93 -19.98 -15.91
N ARG A 241 -4.16 -20.69 -17.01
CA ARG A 241 -3.13 -20.93 -18.04
C ARG A 241 -2.61 -19.64 -18.66
N SER A 242 -3.40 -18.56 -18.67
CA SER A 242 -2.97 -17.23 -19.16
C SER A 242 -1.84 -16.60 -18.36
N LEU A 243 -1.70 -16.96 -17.08
CA LEU A 243 -0.67 -16.42 -16.18
C LEU A 243 0.60 -17.27 -16.15
N CYS A 244 0.59 -18.43 -16.80
CA CYS A 244 1.77 -19.27 -16.87
C CYS A 244 2.74 -18.68 -17.89
N SER A 245 3.94 -18.29 -17.43
CA SER A 245 5.01 -17.72 -18.27
C SER A 245 5.37 -18.62 -19.46
N ALA A 246 5.19 -19.93 -19.32
CA ALA A 246 5.43 -20.87 -20.40
C ALA A 246 4.29 -20.97 -21.43
N LYS A 247 3.27 -20.10 -21.42
CA LYS A 247 2.14 -20.13 -22.37
C LYS A 247 2.59 -20.06 -23.82
N TYR A 248 3.42 -19.07 -24.11
CA TYR A 248 3.91 -18.80 -25.45
C TYR A 248 5.38 -19.20 -25.62
N ASN A 249 5.94 -19.90 -24.64
CA ASN A 249 7.32 -20.36 -24.72
C ASN A 249 7.42 -21.56 -25.67
N ILE A 250 8.28 -21.45 -26.70
CA ILE A 250 8.67 -22.55 -27.57
C ILE A 250 9.85 -23.26 -26.92
N CYS A 251 9.70 -24.56 -26.67
CA CYS A 251 10.73 -25.35 -26.01
C CYS A 251 11.88 -25.68 -26.97
N SER A 252 13.12 -25.31 -26.63
CA SER A 252 14.32 -25.64 -27.44
C SER A 252 14.63 -27.14 -27.52
N ASN A 253 14.12 -27.96 -26.58
CA ASN A 253 14.39 -29.40 -26.54
C ASN A 253 13.47 -30.22 -27.46
N CYS A 254 12.31 -29.68 -27.84
CA CYS A 254 11.33 -30.41 -28.66
C CYS A 254 10.56 -29.55 -29.66
N ASN A 255 10.86 -28.25 -29.75
CA ASN A 255 10.19 -27.25 -30.59
C ASN A 255 8.66 -27.15 -30.41
N ILE A 256 8.13 -27.63 -29.28
CA ILE A 256 6.70 -27.50 -28.95
C ILE A 256 6.46 -26.31 -28.02
N MET A 257 5.41 -25.53 -28.32
CA MET A 257 4.95 -24.43 -27.49
C MET A 257 4.26 -24.92 -26.20
N GLY A 258 4.43 -24.20 -25.10
CA GLY A 258 3.60 -24.37 -23.90
C GLY A 258 4.33 -24.85 -22.64
N HIS A 259 5.65 -24.95 -22.67
CA HIS A 259 6.49 -25.30 -21.51
C HIS A 259 7.92 -24.77 -21.68
N VAL A 260 8.67 -24.64 -20.58
CA VAL A 260 10.10 -24.29 -20.61
C VAL A 260 10.98 -25.52 -20.83
N PRO A 261 12.19 -25.39 -21.41
CA PRO A 261 13.08 -26.52 -21.67
C PRO A 261 13.39 -27.38 -20.43
N SER A 262 13.55 -26.75 -19.26
CA SER A 262 13.79 -27.44 -17.98
C SER A 262 12.63 -28.33 -17.50
N ARG A 263 11.44 -28.17 -18.09
CA ARG A 263 10.25 -28.99 -17.82
C ARG A 263 9.84 -29.84 -19.04
N CYS A 264 10.72 -29.95 -20.04
CA CYS A 264 10.48 -30.79 -21.22
C CYS A 264 10.54 -32.27 -20.83
N ASN A 265 9.42 -32.98 -20.96
CA ASN A 265 9.36 -34.41 -20.71
C ASN A 265 9.11 -35.17 -22.02
N LYS A 266 10.12 -35.93 -22.47
CA LYS A 266 10.09 -36.72 -23.70
C LYS A 266 8.96 -37.77 -23.74
N ARG A 267 8.50 -38.29 -22.59
CA ARG A 267 7.39 -39.27 -22.52
C ARG A 267 6.01 -38.67 -22.85
N PHE A 268 5.77 -37.38 -22.58
CA PHE A 268 4.49 -36.73 -22.90
C PHE A 268 4.38 -36.32 -24.37
N LEU A 269 5.52 -36.22 -25.09
CA LEU A 269 5.56 -35.83 -26.51
C LEU A 269 5.10 -36.98 -27.43
N ALA A 270 5.36 -38.23 -27.05
CA ALA A 270 4.94 -39.42 -27.81
C ALA A 270 3.40 -39.53 -27.90
N ASN A 271 2.67 -39.21 -26.83
CA ASN A 271 1.20 -39.35 -26.80
C ASN A 271 0.44 -38.22 -27.52
N ARG A 272 1.10 -37.11 -27.89
CA ARG A 272 0.45 -36.05 -28.71
C ARG A 272 0.59 -36.30 -30.21
N LEU A 273 1.63 -36.99 -30.64
CA LEU A 273 1.83 -37.34 -32.06
C LEU A 273 0.92 -38.51 -32.51
N GLN A 274 0.37 -39.28 -31.58
CA GLN A 274 -0.57 -40.38 -31.88
C GLN A 274 -2.04 -39.95 -32.00
N ASN A 275 -2.38 -38.70 -31.65
CA ASN A 275 -3.76 -38.17 -31.73
C ASN A 275 -3.96 -37.18 -32.88
N VAL A 276 -3.01 -37.12 -33.83
CA VAL A 276 -3.10 -36.29 -35.06
C VAL A 276 -2.89 -37.17 -36.32
N SER A 277 -3.07 -38.48 -36.18
CA SER A 277 -3.10 -39.45 -37.28
C SER A 277 -4.50 -40.03 -37.42
#